data_AF-A0A521WN64-F1
#
_entry.id   AF-A0A521WN64-F1
#
_cell.length_a   1.000
_cell.length_b   1.000
_cell.length_c   1.000
_cell.angle_alpha   90.00
_cell.angle_beta   90.00
_cell.angle_gamma   90.00
#
_symmetry.space_group_name_H-M   'P 1'
#
loop_
_entity.id
_entity.type
_entity.pdbx_description
1 polymer ?
#
loop_
_entity_poly.entity_id
_entity_poly.type
_entity_poly.pdbx_seq_one_letter_code
_entity_poly.pdbx_strand_id
1 'polypeptide(L)'
;FDAHFADDIAGQMLSVDGYGALVSMIKSAADELCGGRLVAALEGGYHLVALPWCVRRTIELLLGDAPAPDPLGVADGPGARGFEEVLVRVREVHSL
;
A
#
# COMPACT_ATOMS: atom_id res chain seq x y z
N PHE A 1 -7.27 0.27 2.98
CA PHE A 1 -6.91 -1.17 2.86
C PHE A 1 -7.90 -1.95 2.00
N ASP A 2 -8.92 -1.27 1.47
CA ASP A 2 -9.91 -1.72 0.50
C ASP A 2 -9.34 -1.99 -0.90
N ALA A 3 -8.10 -1.59 -1.19
CA ALA A 3 -7.42 -2.00 -2.42
C ALA A 3 -6.85 -3.43 -2.38
N HIS A 4 -7.00 -4.13 -1.24
CA HIS A 4 -6.49 -5.49 -1.11
C HIS A 4 -7.24 -6.42 -2.09
N PHE A 5 -6.56 -7.40 -2.71
CA PHE A 5 -7.15 -8.30 -3.70
C PHE A 5 -8.33 -9.16 -3.20
N ALA A 6 -8.53 -9.20 -1.88
CA ALA A 6 -9.60 -9.94 -1.23
C ALA A 6 -10.79 -9.05 -0.88
N ASP A 7 -10.66 -7.73 -1.07
CA ASP A 7 -11.74 -6.78 -0.87
C ASP A 7 -12.57 -6.64 -2.14
N ASP A 8 -13.85 -7.00 -2.06
CA ASP A 8 -14.76 -7.07 -3.21
C ASP A 8 -15.27 -5.70 -3.68
N ILE A 9 -14.92 -4.61 -2.99
CA ILE A 9 -15.47 -3.28 -3.29
C ILE A 9 -14.63 -2.55 -4.33
N ALA A 10 -13.30 -2.47 -4.15
CA ALA A 10 -12.44 -1.66 -5.01
C ALA A 10 -12.00 -2.38 -6.29
N GLY A 11 -11.96 -3.72 -6.29
CA GLY A 11 -11.49 -4.53 -7.42
C GLY A 11 -10.01 -4.30 -7.78
N GLN A 12 -9.19 -3.91 -6.80
CA GLN A 12 -7.75 -3.71 -6.97
C GLN A 12 -6.98 -4.96 -6.50
N MET A 13 -5.69 -5.06 -6.84
CA MET A 13 -4.89 -6.29 -6.68
C MET A 13 -3.69 -6.12 -5.72
N LEU A 14 -3.83 -5.33 -4.64
CA LEU A 14 -2.75 -5.24 -3.64
C LEU A 14 -2.78 -6.43 -2.67
N SER A 15 -1.61 -6.95 -2.31
CA SER A 15 -1.45 -7.87 -1.18
C SER A 15 -1.04 -7.11 0.10
N VAL A 16 -0.90 -7.82 1.22
CA VAL A 16 -0.34 -7.25 2.46
C VAL A 16 1.11 -6.80 2.20
N ASP A 17 1.88 -7.62 1.47
CA ASP A 17 3.24 -7.26 1.03
C ASP A 17 3.24 -6.02 0.12
N GLY A 18 2.28 -5.89 -0.78
CA GLY A 18 2.12 -4.71 -1.64
C GLY A 18 1.88 -3.43 -0.83
N TYR A 19 1.02 -3.47 0.18
CA TYR A 19 0.86 -2.37 1.14
C TYR A 19 2.14 -2.10 1.91
N GLY A 20 2.87 -3.13 2.33
CA GLY A 20 4.15 -2.98 3.02
C GLY A 20 5.19 -2.24 2.18
N ALA A 21 5.25 -2.49 0.87
CA ALA A 21 6.13 -1.76 -0.04
C ALA A 21 5.78 -0.25 -0.08
N LEU A 22 4.49 0.09 -0.18
CA LEU A 22 4.03 1.49 -0.18
C LEU A 22 4.35 2.18 1.15
N VAL A 23 4.10 1.53 2.29
CA VAL A 23 4.42 2.06 3.62
C VAL A 23 5.93 2.31 3.76
N SER A 24 6.76 1.38 3.25
CA SER A 24 8.22 1.52 3.29
C SER A 24 8.70 2.72 2.47
N MET A 25 8.13 2.94 1.27
CA MET A 25 8.45 4.12 0.44
C MET A 25 8.06 5.43 1.15
N ILE A 26 6.86 5.48 1.74
CA ILE A 26 6.38 6.67 2.45
C ILE A 26 7.22 6.94 3.70
N LYS A 27 7.58 5.89 4.47
CA LYS A 27 8.46 6.02 5.62
C LYS A 27 9.83 6.57 5.23
N SER A 28 10.46 6.03 4.18
CA SER A 28 11.75 6.53 3.67
C SER A 28 11.67 8.00 3.24
N ALA A 29 10.59 8.38 2.54
CA ALA A 29 10.35 9.77 2.17
C ALA A 29 10.16 10.67 3.40
N ALA A 30 9.48 10.21 4.46
CA ALA A 30 9.33 10.95 5.70
C ALA A 30 10.66 11.08 6.48
N ASP A 31 11.52 10.06 6.43
CA ASP A 31 12.87 10.12 7.01
C ASP A 31 13.69 11.22 6.32
N GLU A 32 13.63 11.33 4.98
CA GLU A 32 14.34 12.35 4.20
C GLU A 32 13.74 13.76 4.32
N LEU A 33 12.42 13.88 4.15
CA LEU A 33 11.74 15.18 3.94
C LEU A 33 11.09 15.74 5.20
N CYS A 34 10.77 14.87 6.16
CA CYS A 34 9.97 15.21 7.33
C CYS A 34 10.73 14.95 8.65
N GLY A 35 12.01 14.60 8.61
CA GLY A 35 12.81 14.25 9.79
C GLY A 35 12.21 13.09 10.59
N GLY A 36 11.73 12.07 9.87
CA GLY A 36 11.15 10.84 10.43
C GLY A 36 9.74 10.97 11.00
N ARG A 37 9.06 12.12 10.81
CA ARG A 37 7.69 12.33 11.30
C ARG A 37 6.67 11.84 10.29
N LEU A 38 5.93 10.80 10.67
CA LEU A 38 4.85 10.20 9.88
C LEU A 38 3.70 9.81 10.80
N VAL A 39 2.47 10.06 10.36
CA VAL A 39 1.24 9.59 11.00
C VAL A 39 0.43 8.81 9.97
N ALA A 40 -0.03 7.62 10.34
CA ALA A 40 -0.97 6.82 9.54
C ALA A 40 -2.35 6.86 10.20
N ALA A 41 -3.38 7.16 9.42
CA ALA A 41 -4.79 7.11 9.84
C ALA A 41 -5.51 6.00 9.08
N LEU A 42 -6.32 5.21 9.79
CA LEU A 42 -7.10 4.15 9.16
C LEU A 42 -8.33 4.76 8.48
N GLU A 43 -8.49 4.46 7.19
CA GLU A 43 -9.64 4.83 6.36
C GLU A 43 -10.48 3.57 6.03
N GLY A 44 -10.70 3.28 4.75
CA GLY A 44 -11.41 2.10 4.28
C GLY A 44 -10.63 0.78 4.43
N GLY A 45 -11.33 -0.32 4.20
CA GLY A 45 -10.85 -1.69 4.34
C GLY A 45 -11.95 -2.55 4.92
N TYR A 46 -12.57 -3.35 4.08
CA TYR A 46 -13.85 -3.99 4.38
C TYR A 46 -13.73 -5.52 4.42
N HIS A 47 -12.67 -6.08 3.85
CA HIS A 47 -12.34 -7.49 4.03
C HIS A 47 -11.75 -7.77 5.42
N LEU A 48 -12.55 -8.42 6.28
CA LEU A 48 -12.28 -8.62 7.71
C LEU A 48 -11.00 -9.40 8.04
N VAL A 49 -10.51 -10.23 7.11
CA VAL A 49 -9.24 -10.97 7.30
C VAL A 49 -8.06 -10.16 6.80
N ALA A 50 -8.18 -9.44 5.68
CA ALA A 50 -7.06 -8.72 5.08
C ALA A 50 -6.71 -7.45 5.88
N LEU A 51 -7.74 -6.72 6.34
CA LEU A 51 -7.59 -5.48 7.09
C LEU A 51 -6.60 -5.58 8.28
N PRO A 52 -6.77 -6.51 9.25
CA PRO A 52 -5.87 -6.60 10.39
C PRO A 52 -4.42 -6.93 9.98
N TRP A 53 -4.21 -7.73 8.91
CA TRP A 53 -2.87 -8.03 8.42
C TRP A 53 -2.21 -6.83 7.77
N CYS A 54 -2.95 -6.03 6.98
CA CYS A 54 -2.43 -4.79 6.42
C CYS A 54 -2.11 -3.75 7.51
N VAL A 55 -2.98 -3.60 8.53
CA VAL A 55 -2.73 -2.71 9.68
C VAL A 55 -1.49 -3.17 10.45
N ARG A 56 -1.39 -4.48 10.75
CA ARG A 56 -0.21 -5.06 11.41
C ARG A 56 1.06 -4.78 10.61
N ARG A 57 1.03 -5.02 9.30
CA ARG A 57 2.17 -4.77 8.42
C ARG A 57 2.63 -3.31 8.48
N THR A 58 1.70 -2.36 8.45
CA THR A 58 2.02 -0.94 8.60
C THR A 58 2.72 -0.67 9.93
N ILE A 59 2.19 -1.20 11.04
CA ILE A 59 2.77 -0.98 12.37
C ILE A 59 4.17 -1.60 12.49
N GLU A 60 4.37 -2.85 12.05
CA GLU A 60 5.68 -3.52 12.04
C GLU A 60 6.73 -2.65 11.35
N LEU A 61 6.41 -2.12 10.16
CA LEU A 61 7.33 -1.27 9.40
C LEU A 61 7.60 0.09 10.06
N LEU A 62 6.61 0.69 10.71
CA LEU A 62 6.78 1.95 11.45
C LEU A 62 7.63 1.76 12.72
N LEU A 63 7.55 0.59 13.36
CA LEU A 63 8.40 0.21 14.50
C LEU A 63 9.81 -0.18 14.07
N GLY A 64 10.04 -0.45 12.78
CA GLY A 64 11.31 -0.97 12.27
C GLY A 64 11.48 -2.47 12.45
N ASP A 65 10.39 -3.20 12.71
CA ASP A 65 10.38 -4.64 12.88
C ASP A 65 10.45 -5.37 11.53
N ALA A 66 10.95 -6.60 11.56
CA ALA A 66 10.85 -7.50 10.42
C ALA A 66 9.38 -7.92 10.23
N PRO A 67 8.79 -7.73 9.03
CA PRO A 67 7.39 -8.04 8.80
C PRO A 67 7.11 -9.54 8.86
N ALA A 68 5.97 -9.91 9.45
CA ALA A 68 5.49 -11.30 9.39
C ALA A 68 5.12 -11.70 7.95
N PRO A 69 5.19 -13.00 7.58
CA PRO A 69 4.77 -13.47 6.27
C PRO A 69 3.32 -13.08 5.95
N ASP A 70 3.07 -12.70 4.68
CA ASP A 70 1.71 -12.44 4.19
C ASP A 70 0.90 -13.75 4.19
N PRO A 71 -0.15 -13.88 5.03
CA PRO A 71 -0.91 -15.12 5.15
C PRO A 71 -1.96 -15.27 4.06
N LEU A 72 -2.29 -14.21 3.30
CA LEU A 72 -3.21 -14.28 2.17
C LEU A 72 -2.45 -14.50 0.86
N GLY A 73 -1.13 -14.25 0.86
CA GLY A 73 -0.24 -14.51 -0.26
C GLY A 73 -0.28 -13.39 -1.31
N VAL A 74 0.04 -13.74 -2.55
CA VAL A 74 0.10 -12.77 -3.64
C VAL A 74 -1.24 -12.65 -4.34
N ALA A 75 -1.50 -11.47 -4.89
CA ALA A 75 -2.64 -11.27 -5.77
C ALA A 75 -2.47 -12.10 -7.05
N ASP A 76 -3.43 -13.00 -7.33
CA ASP A 76 -3.43 -13.86 -8.53
C ASP A 76 -4.42 -13.33 -9.57
N GLY A 77 -4.18 -12.12 -10.07
CA GLY A 77 -5.02 -11.50 -11.08
C GLY A 77 -4.21 -10.78 -12.16
N PRO A 78 -4.86 -10.39 -13.26
CA PRO A 78 -4.18 -9.69 -14.34
C PRO A 78 -3.58 -8.38 -13.81
N GLY A 79 -2.33 -8.12 -14.15
CA GLY A 79 -1.69 -6.83 -13.85
C GLY A 79 -2.49 -5.66 -14.43
N ALA A 80 -2.43 -4.52 -13.76
CA ALA A 80 -3.03 -3.29 -14.26
C ALA A 80 -2.53 -2.99 -15.68
N ARG A 81 -3.44 -2.54 -16.56
CA ARG A 81 -3.13 -2.15 -17.94
C ARG A 81 -3.55 -0.70 -18.18
N GLY A 82 -2.83 0.01 -19.04
CA GLY A 82 -3.17 1.38 -19.44
C GLY A 82 -2.87 2.42 -18.36
N PHE A 83 -2.04 2.08 -17.37
CA PHE A 83 -1.64 3.03 -16.32
C PHE A 83 -0.55 4.00 -16.82
N GLU A 84 0.17 3.64 -17.88
CA GLU A 84 1.20 4.43 -18.51
C GLU A 84 0.67 5.78 -19.01
N GLU A 85 -0.50 5.79 -19.64
CA GLU A 85 -1.16 7.01 -20.13
C GLU A 85 -1.54 7.94 -18.97
N VAL A 86 -2.00 7.37 -17.85
CA VAL A 86 -2.30 8.12 -16.63
C VAL A 86 -1.03 8.74 -16.07
N LEU A 87 0.08 8.00 -16.02
CA LEU A 87 1.36 8.53 -15.55
C LEU A 87 1.88 9.67 -16.43
N VAL A 88 1.79 9.55 -17.75
CA VAL A 88 2.15 10.65 -18.67
C VAL A 88 1.32 11.89 -18.35
N ARG A 89 0.00 11.72 -18.21
CA ARG A 89 -0.89 12.85 -17.94
C ARG A 89 -0.61 13.52 -16.59
N VAL A 90 -0.30 12.74 -15.55
CA VAL A 90 0.08 13.28 -14.24
C VAL A 90 1.38 14.08 -14.37
N ARG A 91 2.39 13.58 -15.09
CA ARG A 91 3.64 14.32 -15.30
C ARG A 91 3.43 15.65 -16.02
N GLU A 92 2.63 15.66 -17.10
CA GLU A 92 2.29 16.88 -17.83
C GLU A 92 1.65 17.94 -16.92
N VAL A 93 0.66 17.55 -16.11
CA VAL A 93 -0.04 18.47 -15.19
C VAL A 93 0.90 19.04 -14.13
N HIS A 94 1.90 18.27 -13.70
CA HIS A 94 2.87 18.67 -12.69
C HIS A 94 4.17 19.26 -13.26
N SER A 95 4.29 19.42 -14.59
CA SER A 95 5.51 19.89 -15.28
C SER A 95 6.77 19.06 -14.96
N LEU A 96 6.60 17.74 -14.88
CA LEU A 96 7.67 16.75 -14.65
C LEU A 96 8.10 16.04 -15.94
#